data_AF-A0A133S3V5-F1
#
_entry.id   AF-A0A133S3V5-F1
#
_cell.length_a   1.000
_cell.length_b   1.000
_cell.length_c   1.000
_cell.angle_alpha   90.00
_cell.angle_beta   90.00
_cell.angle_gamma   90.00
#
_symmetry.space_group_name_H-M   'P 1'
#
loop_
_entity.id
_entity.type
_entity.pdbx_description
1 polymer ?
#
loop_
_entity_poly.entity_id
_entity_poly.type
_entity_poly.pdbx_seq_one_letter_code
_entity_poly.pdbx_strand_id
1 'polypeptide(L)'
;STTGGVKTYNVDVKTGNLVVTAAGQVGANGTTGAGGAAGANGVATTQNVASAINDAITKSKTDTAQAIADAEHKFDGDTGTTSVRKHGEVLSVKGGVTATTDLTTGNIGVVSDGAGTLNIRLAKVLSGLTSASFTNAAGDSTVINGNGVTITPSATGASPISMTTAGINAGNKEIKGVANATSADAAVNKAQMDAAITVAAGGSLSTEKVVAKTLTGDTNLATVTGQTGTAKGETYEVAVSENAVKAVAQTAAQDAVKVTGT
;
A
#
# COMPACT_ATOMS: atom_id res chain seq x y z
N SER A 1 8.44 -104.43 -5.30
CA SER A 1 7.55 -103.34 -5.72
C SER A 1 7.30 -102.43 -4.53
N THR A 2 8.07 -101.36 -4.37
CA THR A 2 7.78 -100.33 -3.35
C THR A 2 6.82 -99.35 -3.98
N THR A 3 5.54 -99.57 -3.75
CA THR A 3 4.45 -98.68 -4.18
C THR A 3 4.71 -97.29 -3.61
N GLY A 4 5.11 -96.35 -4.47
CA GLY A 4 5.26 -94.94 -4.13
C GLY A 4 3.89 -94.34 -3.84
N GLY A 5 3.47 -94.38 -2.57
CA GLY A 5 2.24 -93.75 -2.13
C GLY A 5 2.32 -92.24 -2.34
N VAL A 6 1.37 -91.69 -3.10
CA VAL A 6 1.19 -90.24 -3.24
C VAL A 6 0.80 -89.70 -1.86
N LYS A 7 1.67 -88.90 -1.24
CA LYS A 7 1.32 -88.13 -0.05
C LYS A 7 0.60 -86.86 -0.50
N THR A 8 -0.69 -86.77 -0.18
CA THR A 8 -1.49 -85.55 -0.39
C THR A 8 -1.23 -84.59 0.78
N TYR A 9 -0.78 -83.38 0.47
CA TYR A 9 -0.57 -82.32 1.47
C TYR A 9 -1.72 -81.31 1.40
N ASN A 10 -2.40 -81.05 2.51
CA ASN A 10 -3.40 -80.00 2.62
C ASN A 10 -2.72 -78.66 2.92
N VAL A 11 -3.08 -77.63 2.15
CA VAL A 11 -2.53 -76.27 2.21
C VAL A 11 -3.67 -75.30 2.54
N ASP A 12 -3.53 -74.49 3.60
CA ASP A 12 -4.46 -73.39 3.90
C ASP A 12 -3.81 -72.05 3.56
N VAL A 13 -4.45 -71.28 2.67
CA VAL A 13 -3.95 -70.02 2.10
C VAL A 13 -4.79 -68.80 2.48
N LYS A 14 -5.84 -68.96 3.30
CA LYS A 14 -6.84 -67.90 3.55
C LYS A 14 -6.31 -66.72 4.35
N THR A 15 -5.23 -66.88 5.11
CA THR A 15 -4.64 -65.85 5.99
C THR A 15 -3.59 -64.98 5.29
N GLY A 16 -3.41 -65.14 3.96
CA GLY A 16 -2.34 -64.48 3.22
C GLY A 16 -0.94 -65.04 3.52
N ASN A 17 -0.88 -66.17 4.24
CA ASN A 17 0.31 -66.94 4.55
C ASN A 17 0.04 -68.41 4.17
N LEU A 18 1.08 -69.14 3.76
CA LEU A 18 0.99 -70.57 3.43
C LEU A 18 1.24 -71.41 4.68
N VAL A 19 0.22 -72.13 5.17
CA VAL A 19 0.32 -72.99 6.36
C VAL A 19 0.32 -74.46 5.95
N VAL A 20 1.24 -75.27 6.50
CA VAL A 20 1.25 -76.74 6.35
C VAL A 20 1.16 -77.42 7.71
N THR A 21 0.20 -78.33 7.89
CA THR A 21 -0.03 -79.04 9.15
C THR A 21 0.84 -80.30 9.25
N ALA A 22 1.86 -80.27 10.12
CA ALA A 22 2.67 -81.34 10.77
C ALA A 22 3.05 -82.68 10.08
N ALA A 23 2.62 -82.99 8.85
CA ALA A 23 2.90 -84.26 8.21
C ALA A 23 4.03 -84.14 7.19
N GLY A 24 5.29 -84.20 7.63
CA GLY A 24 6.43 -84.44 6.74
C GLY A 24 7.76 -83.86 7.22
N GLN A 25 8.67 -84.71 7.71
CA GLN A 25 10.10 -84.41 7.81
C GLN A 25 10.87 -85.32 6.83
N VAL A 26 11.87 -84.74 6.15
CA VAL A 26 13.23 -85.23 5.72
C VAL A 26 13.66 -84.40 4.49
N GLY A 27 14.88 -83.84 4.37
CA GLY A 27 16.13 -84.16 5.09
C GLY A 27 17.13 -83.01 5.22
N ALA A 28 18.13 -83.23 6.06
CA ALA A 28 19.23 -82.31 6.32
C ALA A 28 20.28 -82.36 5.19
N ASN A 29 21.06 -81.28 5.04
CA ASN A 29 22.25 -81.27 4.20
C ASN A 29 23.19 -82.41 4.63
N GLY A 30 23.54 -83.31 3.70
CA GLY A 30 24.54 -84.35 3.93
C GLY A 30 24.06 -85.67 4.55
N THR A 31 22.76 -85.89 4.78
CA THR A 31 22.29 -87.24 5.13
C THR A 31 22.09 -88.07 3.87
N THR A 32 22.86 -89.15 3.77
CA THR A 32 22.89 -90.11 2.67
C THR A 32 21.50 -90.62 2.28
N GLY A 33 21.20 -90.64 0.98
CA GLY A 33 20.15 -91.51 0.46
C GLY A 33 20.52 -92.97 0.69
N ALA A 34 19.52 -93.87 0.67
CA ALA A 34 19.75 -95.31 0.73
C ALA A 34 20.74 -95.72 -0.39
N GLY A 35 21.97 -96.08 -0.01
CA GLY A 35 23.05 -96.43 -0.94
C GLY A 35 24.41 -95.73 -0.71
N GLY A 36 24.52 -94.76 0.19
CA GLY A 36 25.83 -94.21 0.59
C GLY A 36 26.54 -93.31 -0.44
N ALA A 37 25.88 -92.96 -1.55
CA ALA A 37 26.37 -91.92 -2.47
C ALA A 37 25.98 -90.52 -1.97
N ALA A 38 26.87 -89.54 -2.14
CA ALA A 38 26.57 -88.14 -1.90
C ALA A 38 25.38 -87.70 -2.78
N GLY A 39 24.28 -87.30 -2.16
CA GLY A 39 23.10 -86.83 -2.88
C GLY A 39 23.40 -85.53 -3.63
N ALA A 40 22.92 -85.44 -4.87
CA ALA A 40 22.80 -84.16 -5.57
C ALA A 40 21.98 -83.17 -4.73
N ASN A 41 22.22 -81.85 -4.90
CA ASN A 41 21.57 -80.75 -4.19
C ASN A 41 20.11 -81.08 -3.79
N GLY A 42 19.85 -81.11 -2.47
CA GLY A 42 18.64 -81.68 -1.88
C GLY A 42 17.32 -81.06 -2.38
N VAL A 43 16.30 -81.90 -2.57
CA VAL A 43 14.93 -81.45 -2.85
C VAL A 43 14.34 -80.77 -1.61
N ALA A 44 13.87 -79.53 -1.72
CA ALA A 44 13.25 -78.80 -0.61
C ALA A 44 11.93 -79.46 -0.16
N THR A 45 11.69 -79.56 1.15
CA THR A 45 10.39 -80.03 1.66
C THR A 45 9.29 -78.98 1.42
N THR A 46 8.03 -79.39 1.39
CA THR A 46 6.88 -78.46 1.33
C THR A 46 6.91 -77.46 2.50
N GLN A 47 7.45 -77.84 3.65
CA GLN A 47 7.64 -76.98 4.83
C GLN A 47 8.71 -75.92 4.56
N ASN A 48 9.84 -76.30 3.93
CA ASN A 48 10.90 -75.34 3.57
C ASN A 48 10.38 -74.31 2.54
N VAL A 49 9.59 -74.75 1.56
CA VAL A 49 8.96 -73.86 0.58
C VAL A 49 7.97 -72.92 1.25
N ALA A 50 7.13 -73.42 2.17
CA ALA A 50 6.18 -72.59 2.91
C ALA A 50 6.86 -71.56 3.81
N SER A 51 7.91 -71.93 4.55
CA SER A 51 8.72 -71.00 5.33
C SER A 51 9.35 -69.93 4.45
N ALA A 52 10.01 -70.31 3.36
CA ALA A 52 10.64 -69.34 2.45
C ALA A 52 9.62 -68.35 1.84
N ILE A 53 8.43 -68.83 1.47
CA ILE A 53 7.34 -67.97 0.97
C ILE A 53 6.83 -67.04 2.06
N ASN A 54 6.58 -67.54 3.27
CA ASN A 54 6.11 -66.71 4.39
C ASN A 54 7.15 -65.66 4.80
N ASP A 55 8.43 -66.01 4.79
CA ASP A 55 9.55 -65.10 5.05
C ASP A 55 9.60 -64.02 3.96
N ALA A 56 9.45 -64.40 2.69
CA ALA A 56 9.40 -63.45 1.57
C ALA A 56 8.19 -62.50 1.67
N ILE A 57 7.01 -63.01 2.03
CA ILE A 57 5.80 -62.19 2.25
C ILE A 57 6.01 -61.22 3.41
N THR A 58 6.58 -61.71 4.51
CA THR A 58 6.87 -60.89 5.69
C THR A 58 7.85 -59.78 5.33
N LYS A 59 8.95 -60.12 4.65
CA LYS A 59 9.92 -59.16 4.15
C LYS A 59 9.28 -58.15 3.21
N SER A 60 8.45 -58.58 2.26
CA SER A 60 7.74 -57.68 1.34
C SER A 60 6.82 -56.70 2.07
N LYS A 61 6.09 -57.16 3.10
CA LYS A 61 5.25 -56.28 3.95
C LYS A 61 6.10 -55.28 4.72
N THR A 62 7.21 -55.72 5.31
CA THR A 62 8.16 -54.86 6.03
C THR A 62 8.80 -53.82 5.10
N ASP A 63 9.30 -54.24 3.95
CA ASP A 63 9.93 -53.37 2.96
C ASP A 63 8.95 -52.30 2.45
N THR A 64 7.68 -52.68 2.22
CA THR A 64 6.61 -51.74 1.83
C THR A 64 6.31 -50.73 2.94
N ALA A 65 6.19 -51.19 4.18
CA ALA A 65 5.94 -50.31 5.32
C ALA A 65 7.10 -49.31 5.52
N GLN A 66 8.33 -49.78 5.37
CA GLN A 66 9.53 -48.94 5.45
C GLN A 66 9.56 -47.90 4.32
N ALA A 67 9.27 -48.31 3.08
CA ALA A 67 9.20 -47.38 1.95
C ALA A 67 8.17 -46.26 2.14
N ILE A 68 7.01 -46.55 2.74
CA ILE A 68 5.99 -45.54 3.07
C ILE A 68 6.49 -44.61 4.19
N ALA A 69 7.18 -45.16 5.19
CA ALA A 69 7.74 -44.39 6.30
C ALA A 69 8.92 -43.48 5.88
N ASP A 70 9.65 -43.85 4.84
CA ASP A 70 10.77 -43.10 4.29
C ASP A 70 10.36 -42.14 3.17
N ALA A 71 9.15 -42.30 2.61
CA ALA A 71 8.63 -41.39 1.61
C ALA A 71 8.42 -39.98 2.20
N GLU A 72 9.05 -39.00 1.56
CA GLU A 72 9.01 -37.59 1.95
C GLU A 72 8.25 -36.74 0.93
N HIS A 73 7.48 -35.78 1.42
CA HIS A 73 6.91 -34.67 0.68
C HIS A 73 7.67 -33.39 1.06
N LYS A 74 8.22 -32.70 0.06
CA LYS A 74 9.06 -31.53 0.25
C LYS A 74 8.34 -30.30 -0.26
N PHE A 75 8.26 -29.27 0.57
CA PHE A 75 7.61 -27.99 0.26
C PHE A 75 8.63 -26.88 0.51
N ASP A 76 9.08 -26.26 -0.56
CA ASP A 76 9.96 -25.09 -0.51
C ASP A 76 9.16 -23.80 -0.44
N GLY A 77 9.72 -22.81 0.24
CA GLY A 77 9.28 -21.42 0.17
C GLY A 77 10.37 -20.56 -0.48
N ASP A 78 10.10 -19.27 -0.64
CA ASP A 78 11.05 -18.32 -1.22
C ASP A 78 12.36 -18.23 -0.42
N THR A 79 12.29 -18.48 0.90
CA THR A 79 13.42 -18.47 1.83
C THR A 79 13.26 -19.53 2.91
N GLY A 80 14.32 -19.78 3.69
CA GLY A 80 14.31 -20.75 4.78
C GLY A 80 14.65 -22.17 4.34
N THR A 81 14.41 -23.14 5.22
CA THR A 81 14.67 -24.57 4.97
C THR A 81 13.43 -25.25 4.40
N THR A 82 13.62 -26.18 3.47
CA THR A 82 12.56 -27.06 2.94
C THR A 82 11.73 -27.68 4.06
N SER A 83 10.41 -27.54 3.99
CA SER A 83 9.51 -28.26 4.89
C SER A 83 9.34 -29.69 4.41
N VAL A 84 9.77 -30.66 5.22
CA VAL A 84 9.69 -32.09 4.90
C VAL A 84 8.59 -32.75 5.74
N ARG A 85 7.60 -33.35 5.07
CA ARG A 85 6.52 -34.12 5.72
C ARG A 85 6.53 -35.56 5.24
N LYS A 86 6.40 -36.50 6.16
CA LYS A 86 6.17 -37.92 5.86
C LYS A 86 4.69 -38.18 5.64
N HIS A 87 4.38 -39.34 5.07
CA HIS A 87 3.00 -39.77 4.88
C HIS A 87 2.21 -39.76 6.19
N GLY A 88 0.97 -39.25 6.16
CA GLY A 88 0.11 -39.13 7.34
C GLY A 88 0.37 -37.91 8.22
N GLU A 89 1.45 -37.16 7.97
CA GLU A 89 1.71 -35.94 8.72
C GLU A 89 1.00 -34.72 8.15
N VAL A 90 0.60 -33.79 9.02
CA VAL A 90 -0.07 -32.55 8.62
C VAL A 90 0.95 -31.50 8.15
N LEU A 91 0.67 -30.87 7.00
CA LEU A 91 1.26 -29.60 6.59
C LEU A 91 0.33 -28.46 7.00
N SER A 92 0.81 -27.51 7.81
CA SER A 92 0.05 -26.32 8.20
C SER A 92 0.51 -25.10 7.42
N VAL A 93 -0.42 -24.42 6.74
CA VAL A 93 -0.19 -23.13 6.06
C VAL A 93 -1.05 -22.07 6.76
N LYS A 94 -0.42 -21.10 7.44
CA LYS A 94 -1.10 -20.13 8.32
C LYS A 94 -0.67 -18.70 8.00
N GLY A 95 -1.65 -17.79 7.83
CA GLY A 95 -1.43 -16.35 7.56
C GLY A 95 -1.50 -15.42 8.78
N GLY A 96 -1.63 -15.97 10.00
CA GLY A 96 -1.59 -15.22 11.26
C GLY A 96 -2.95 -14.69 11.77
N VAL A 97 -3.84 -14.21 10.88
CA VAL A 97 -5.20 -13.79 11.26
C VAL A 97 -6.11 -15.01 11.45
N THR A 98 -6.78 -15.12 12.59
CA THR A 98 -7.59 -16.28 12.97
C THR A 98 -9.09 -16.03 12.93
N ALA A 99 -9.54 -14.78 13.11
CA ALA A 99 -10.94 -14.41 13.01
C ALA A 99 -11.35 -14.35 11.53
N THR A 100 -12.26 -15.23 11.12
CA THR A 100 -12.66 -15.35 9.70
C THR A 100 -13.42 -14.13 9.18
N THR A 101 -14.04 -13.35 10.06
CA THR A 101 -14.70 -12.07 9.74
C THR A 101 -13.74 -10.96 9.37
N ASP A 102 -12.46 -11.10 9.75
CA ASP A 102 -11.41 -10.11 9.47
C ASP A 102 -10.64 -10.45 8.19
N LEU A 103 -10.99 -11.57 7.54
CA LEU A 103 -10.38 -12.02 6.30
C LEU A 103 -11.20 -11.58 5.09
N THR A 104 -10.50 -11.27 4.00
CA THR A 104 -11.13 -11.00 2.71
C THR A 104 -11.13 -12.24 1.82
N THR A 105 -12.12 -12.33 0.94
CA THR A 105 -12.20 -13.38 -0.10
C THR A 105 -11.83 -12.79 -1.47
N GLY A 106 -11.16 -13.57 -2.31
CA GLY A 106 -10.90 -13.22 -3.71
C GLY A 106 -9.71 -12.29 -3.97
N ASN A 107 -9.09 -11.73 -2.93
CA ASN A 107 -7.91 -10.87 -3.09
C ASN A 107 -6.61 -11.63 -3.33
N ILE A 108 -6.55 -12.94 -3.00
CA ILE A 108 -5.40 -13.81 -3.25
C ILE A 108 -5.75 -14.79 -4.38
N GLY A 109 -4.97 -14.76 -5.45
CA GLY A 109 -4.99 -15.76 -6.51
C GLY A 109 -3.84 -16.75 -6.36
N VAL A 110 -4.08 -18.00 -6.75
CA VAL A 110 -3.06 -19.06 -6.80
C VAL A 110 -3.01 -19.61 -8.23
N VAL A 111 -1.82 -19.58 -8.84
CA VAL A 111 -1.60 -20.02 -10.24
C VAL A 111 -0.50 -21.06 -10.28
N SER A 112 -0.82 -22.29 -10.69
CA SER A 112 0.19 -23.32 -10.95
C SER A 112 0.99 -22.97 -12.20
N ASP A 113 2.31 -23.11 -12.14
CA ASP A 113 3.18 -23.02 -13.31
C ASP A 113 3.32 -24.37 -14.05
N GLY A 114 2.79 -25.46 -13.49
CA GLY A 114 2.90 -26.82 -14.03
C GLY A 114 4.27 -27.48 -13.83
N ALA A 115 5.26 -26.78 -13.27
CA ALA A 115 6.60 -27.27 -12.98
C ALA A 115 6.85 -27.52 -11.48
N GLY A 116 5.79 -27.43 -10.67
CA GLY A 116 5.83 -27.70 -9.24
C GLY A 116 5.71 -26.46 -8.36
N THR A 117 5.51 -25.26 -8.92
CA THR A 117 5.32 -24.02 -8.16
C THR A 117 3.89 -23.50 -8.28
N LEU A 118 3.30 -23.18 -7.13
CA LEU A 118 2.04 -22.43 -7.03
C LEU A 118 2.36 -20.96 -6.76
N ASN A 119 2.20 -20.11 -7.77
CA ASN A 119 2.39 -18.68 -7.66
C ASN A 119 1.23 -18.04 -6.90
N ILE A 120 1.51 -17.50 -5.72
CA ILE A 120 0.54 -16.75 -4.91
C ILE A 120 0.64 -15.27 -5.28
N ARG A 121 -0.48 -14.65 -5.65
CA ARG A 121 -0.52 -13.26 -6.16
C ARG A 121 -1.67 -12.48 -5.57
N LEU A 122 -1.49 -11.17 -5.43
CA LEU A 122 -2.57 -10.24 -5.12
C LEU A 122 -3.41 -9.98 -6.38
N ALA A 123 -4.71 -9.76 -6.21
CA ALA A 123 -5.59 -9.25 -7.25
C ALA A 123 -5.19 -7.82 -7.64
N LYS A 124 -5.36 -7.46 -8.93
CA LYS A 124 -5.08 -6.09 -9.41
C LYS A 124 -5.99 -5.04 -8.75
N VAL A 125 -7.22 -5.44 -8.44
CA VAL A 125 -8.19 -4.63 -7.71
C VAL A 125 -8.47 -5.36 -6.42
N LEU A 126 -8.03 -4.78 -5.30
CA LEU A 126 -8.32 -5.31 -3.97
C LEU A 126 -9.72 -4.83 -3.55
N SER A 127 -10.52 -5.72 -2.95
CA SER A 127 -11.90 -5.43 -2.54
C SER A 127 -12.19 -5.94 -1.14
N GLY A 128 -13.16 -5.33 -0.46
CA GLY A 128 -13.57 -5.72 0.90
C GLY A 128 -12.56 -5.39 2.00
N LEU A 129 -11.55 -4.55 1.74
CA LEU A 129 -10.60 -4.09 2.75
C LEU A 129 -11.19 -2.93 3.56
N THR A 130 -10.99 -2.94 4.88
CA THR A 130 -11.38 -1.84 5.77
C THR A 130 -10.35 -0.73 5.79
N SER A 131 -9.06 -1.08 5.82
CA SER A 131 -7.96 -0.12 5.85
C SER A 131 -6.65 -0.74 5.37
N ALA A 132 -5.71 0.14 5.00
CA ALA A 132 -4.30 -0.16 4.85
C ALA A 132 -3.49 0.87 5.65
N SER A 133 -2.49 0.40 6.39
CA SER A 133 -1.62 1.24 7.22
C SER A 133 -0.17 1.05 6.80
N PHE A 134 0.54 2.16 6.62
CA PHE A 134 1.95 2.19 6.22
C PHE A 134 2.71 3.05 7.22
N THR A 135 3.78 2.52 7.80
CA THR A 135 4.61 3.27 8.74
C THR A 135 6.02 3.39 8.17
N ASN A 136 6.56 4.60 8.14
CA ASN A 136 7.92 4.84 7.70
C ASN A 136 8.92 4.54 8.84
N ALA A 137 10.22 4.57 8.53
CA ALA A 137 11.28 4.33 9.52
C ALA A 137 11.31 5.38 10.66
N ALA A 138 10.78 6.59 10.43
CA ALA A 138 10.65 7.64 11.43
C ALA A 138 9.39 7.48 12.32
N GLY A 139 8.56 6.46 12.07
CA GLY A 139 7.34 6.18 12.81
C GLY A 139 6.11 6.96 12.35
N ASP A 140 6.21 7.80 11.31
CA ASP A 140 5.02 8.44 10.74
C ASP A 140 4.13 7.39 10.09
N SER A 141 2.82 7.49 10.27
CA SER A 141 1.85 6.54 9.74
C SER A 141 0.97 7.17 8.66
N THR A 142 0.72 6.45 7.58
CA THR A 142 -0.31 6.75 6.59
C THR A 142 -1.39 5.68 6.65
N VAL A 143 -2.64 6.09 6.87
CA VAL A 143 -3.81 5.21 6.86
C VAL A 143 -4.70 5.58 5.68
N ILE A 144 -5.03 4.58 4.88
CA ILE A 144 -6.03 4.66 3.80
C ILE A 144 -7.22 3.80 4.22
N ASN A 145 -8.43 4.37 4.21
CA ASN A 145 -9.65 3.65 4.56
C ASN A 145 -10.87 4.29 3.88
N GLY A 146 -12.08 3.83 4.22
CA GLY A 146 -13.33 4.36 3.67
C GLY A 146 -13.56 5.87 3.86
N ASN A 147 -12.87 6.52 4.79
CA ASN A 147 -12.98 7.97 5.02
C ASN A 147 -12.01 8.79 4.15
N GLY A 148 -10.95 8.18 3.60
CA GLY A 148 -9.93 8.84 2.80
C GLY A 148 -8.50 8.47 3.21
N VAL A 149 -7.60 9.46 3.21
CA VAL A 149 -6.17 9.29 3.51
C VAL A 149 -5.78 10.22 4.66
N THR A 150 -5.11 9.68 5.66
CA THR A 150 -4.56 10.45 6.79
C THR A 150 -3.11 10.08 7.02
N ILE A 151 -2.26 11.10 7.16
CA ILE A 151 -0.86 10.99 7.58
C ILE A 151 -0.76 11.53 9.01
N THR A 152 -0.31 10.69 9.93
CA THR A 152 -0.06 11.03 11.33
C THR A 152 1.45 11.05 11.57
N PRO A 153 2.06 12.24 11.71
CA PRO A 153 3.47 12.35 12.05
C PRO A 153 3.72 11.83 13.47
N SER A 154 4.90 11.23 13.70
CA SER A 154 5.29 10.71 15.02
C SER A 154 5.78 11.79 15.98
N ALA A 155 6.23 12.94 15.44
CA ALA A 155 6.80 14.02 16.23
C ALA A 155 5.77 14.68 17.16
N THR A 156 6.15 14.89 18.43
CA THR A 156 5.31 15.55 19.42
C THR A 156 4.88 16.95 18.95
N GLY A 157 3.57 17.23 19.03
CA GLY A 157 3.00 18.52 18.63
C GLY A 157 2.79 18.70 17.12
N ALA A 158 3.19 17.72 16.29
CA ALA A 158 2.86 17.74 14.87
C ALA A 158 1.35 17.47 14.66
N SER A 159 0.77 18.16 13.68
CA SER A 159 -0.63 18.01 13.32
C SER A 159 -0.80 17.05 12.14
N PRO A 160 -1.82 16.18 12.14
CA PRO A 160 -2.09 15.28 11.02
C PRO A 160 -2.38 16.03 9.72
N ILE A 161 -1.99 15.42 8.61
CA ILE A 161 -2.33 15.86 7.25
C ILE A 161 -3.41 14.88 6.77
N SER A 162 -4.50 15.37 6.20
CA SER A 162 -5.58 14.47 5.74
C SER A 162 -6.33 14.99 4.52
N MET A 163 -6.88 14.05 3.77
CA MET A 163 -7.85 14.28 2.70
C MET A 163 -9.00 13.31 2.94
N THR A 164 -10.16 13.84 3.32
CA THR A 164 -11.35 13.06 3.68
C THR A 164 -12.61 13.65 3.06
N THR A 165 -13.76 13.03 3.30
CA THR A 165 -15.07 13.58 2.91
C THR A 165 -15.37 14.94 3.55
N ALA A 166 -14.70 15.30 4.65
CA ALA A 166 -14.80 16.62 5.28
C ALA A 166 -13.88 17.69 4.65
N GLY A 167 -13.02 17.31 3.69
CA GLY A 167 -12.08 18.20 3.03
C GLY A 167 -10.61 17.87 3.29
N ILE A 168 -9.74 18.86 3.09
CA ILE A 168 -8.28 18.74 3.18
C ILE A 168 -7.77 19.49 4.43
N ASN A 169 -6.95 18.83 5.24
CA ASN A 169 -6.19 19.44 6.32
C ASN A 169 -4.69 19.39 6.00
N ALA A 170 -4.03 20.54 5.96
CA ALA A 170 -2.61 20.67 5.65
C ALA A 170 -1.66 20.43 6.84
N GLY A 171 -2.17 20.08 8.03
CA GLY A 171 -1.34 19.71 9.18
C GLY A 171 -0.42 20.83 9.68
N ASN A 172 -0.90 22.08 9.64
CA ASN A 172 -0.10 23.27 9.95
C ASN A 172 1.20 23.33 9.12
N LYS A 173 1.09 23.02 7.83
CA LYS A 173 2.18 23.12 6.85
C LYS A 173 1.73 23.99 5.67
N GLU A 174 2.71 24.55 4.98
CA GLU A 174 2.49 25.25 3.72
C GLU A 174 2.08 24.25 2.62
N ILE A 175 1.09 24.63 1.80
CA ILE A 175 0.80 23.94 0.54
C ILE A 175 1.66 24.60 -0.54
N LYS A 176 2.70 23.89 -1.00
CA LYS A 176 3.63 24.37 -2.02
C LYS A 176 3.22 23.91 -3.41
N GLY A 177 3.72 24.59 -4.46
CA GLY A 177 3.47 24.21 -5.86
C GLY A 177 2.09 24.62 -6.39
N VAL A 178 1.41 25.56 -5.74
CA VAL A 178 0.11 26.09 -6.21
C VAL A 178 0.35 27.05 -7.37
N ALA A 179 -0.09 26.66 -8.57
CA ALA A 179 -0.06 27.51 -9.77
C ALA A 179 -1.03 28.70 -9.66
N ASN A 180 -0.94 29.68 -10.55
CA ASN A 180 -1.87 30.81 -10.55
C ASN A 180 -3.30 30.32 -10.84
N ALA A 181 -4.24 30.68 -9.96
CA ALA A 181 -5.68 30.46 -10.15
C ALA A 181 -6.19 31.19 -11.40
N THR A 182 -7.01 30.49 -12.19
CA THR A 182 -7.68 31.04 -13.39
C THR A 182 -9.21 30.93 -13.33
N SER A 183 -9.75 30.19 -12.36
CA SER A 183 -11.19 30.03 -12.08
C SER A 183 -11.53 30.54 -10.69
N ALA A 184 -12.83 30.76 -10.44
CA ALA A 184 -13.33 31.31 -9.17
C ALA A 184 -13.19 30.36 -7.96
N ASP A 185 -13.04 29.05 -8.22
CA ASP A 185 -12.94 27.97 -7.23
C ASP A 185 -11.51 27.44 -7.05
N ALA A 186 -10.54 27.98 -7.78
CA ALA A 186 -9.14 27.61 -7.65
C ALA A 186 -8.48 28.31 -6.46
N ALA A 187 -7.54 27.61 -5.80
CA ALA A 187 -6.74 28.19 -4.74
C ALA A 187 -5.80 29.27 -5.29
N VAL A 188 -5.79 30.45 -4.66
CA VAL A 188 -4.85 31.53 -4.98
C VAL A 188 -3.49 31.29 -4.34
N ASN A 189 -2.41 31.62 -5.05
CA ASN A 189 -1.06 31.54 -4.51
C ASN A 189 -0.55 32.91 -4.03
N LYS A 190 0.61 32.92 -3.36
CA LYS A 190 1.22 34.15 -2.84
C LYS A 190 1.52 35.18 -3.94
N ALA A 191 1.94 34.75 -5.13
CA ALA A 191 2.27 35.67 -6.22
C ALA A 191 1.05 36.45 -6.71
N GLN A 192 -0.13 35.82 -6.79
CA GLN A 192 -1.38 36.50 -7.10
C GLN A 192 -1.78 37.49 -6.01
N MET A 193 -1.59 37.12 -4.74
CA MET A 193 -1.85 38.02 -3.62
C MET A 193 -0.91 39.23 -3.64
N ASP A 194 0.39 39.02 -3.85
CA ASP A 194 1.39 40.09 -3.94
C ASP A 194 1.12 41.04 -5.13
N ALA A 195 0.67 40.50 -6.26
CA ALA A 195 0.25 41.31 -7.41
C ALA A 195 -1.00 42.14 -7.11
N ALA A 196 -2.01 41.56 -6.45
CA ALA A 196 -3.21 42.27 -6.03
C ALA A 196 -2.90 43.39 -5.02
N ILE A 197 -2.00 43.14 -4.06
CA ILE A 197 -1.52 44.15 -3.11
C ILE A 197 -0.79 45.27 -3.84
N THR A 198 0.06 44.94 -4.81
CA THR A 198 0.78 45.92 -5.62
C THR A 198 -0.18 46.83 -6.38
N VAL A 199 -1.21 46.25 -7.02
CA VAL A 199 -2.26 47.00 -7.71
C VAL A 199 -3.05 47.88 -6.74
N ALA A 200 -3.40 47.37 -5.56
CA ALA A 200 -4.13 48.13 -4.54
C ALA A 200 -3.30 49.30 -3.98
N ALA A 201 -2.01 49.08 -3.71
CA ALA A 201 -1.10 50.12 -3.21
C ALA A 201 -0.81 51.18 -4.28
N GLY A 202 -0.63 50.78 -5.54
CA GLY A 202 -0.42 51.71 -6.67
C GLY A 202 -1.68 52.46 -7.08
N GLY A 203 -2.86 51.85 -6.91
CA GLY A 203 -4.16 52.48 -7.17
C GLY A 203 -4.65 53.41 -6.05
N SER A 204 -3.96 53.45 -4.90
CA SER A 204 -4.26 54.35 -3.78
C SER A 204 -3.53 55.70 -3.86
N LEU A 205 -2.78 55.95 -4.94
CA LEU A 205 -2.31 57.29 -5.28
C LEU A 205 -3.31 57.89 -6.27
N SER A 206 -4.23 58.70 -5.76
CA SER A 206 -5.03 59.56 -6.63
C SER A 206 -4.14 60.62 -7.26
N THR A 207 -4.38 60.93 -8.53
CA THR A 207 -3.66 61.96 -9.28
C THR A 207 -4.36 63.32 -9.18
N GLU A 208 -5.05 63.63 -8.08
CA GLU A 208 -5.69 64.96 -8.01
C GLU A 208 -4.66 66.03 -8.08
N LYS A 209 -4.95 66.96 -8.98
CA LYS A 209 -4.05 68.01 -9.35
C LYS A 209 -4.74 69.31 -8.96
N VAL A 210 -4.16 70.05 -8.02
CA VAL A 210 -4.56 71.45 -7.82
C VAL A 210 -3.77 72.29 -8.82
N VAL A 211 -4.46 73.12 -9.59
CA VAL A 211 -3.84 74.03 -10.56
C VAL A 211 -4.31 75.47 -10.35
N ALA A 212 -3.45 76.42 -10.71
CA ALA A 212 -3.89 77.79 -10.87
C ALA A 212 -4.84 77.89 -12.07
N LYS A 213 -6.04 78.43 -11.85
CA LYS A 213 -7.03 78.68 -12.90
C LYS A 213 -6.50 79.73 -13.88
N THR A 214 -6.67 79.52 -15.18
CA THR A 214 -6.50 80.59 -16.17
C THR A 214 -7.71 81.51 -16.13
N LEU A 215 -7.48 82.81 -15.94
CA LEU A 215 -8.53 83.83 -15.96
C LEU A 215 -8.50 84.56 -17.31
N THR A 216 -9.66 84.70 -17.96
CA THR A 216 -9.76 85.44 -19.21
C THR A 216 -9.79 86.94 -18.94
N GLY A 217 -8.83 87.68 -19.52
CA GLY A 217 -8.76 89.14 -19.37
C GLY A 217 -8.25 89.64 -18.01
N ASP A 218 -7.63 88.76 -17.23
CA ASP A 218 -7.15 89.06 -15.88
C ASP A 218 -5.96 88.16 -15.52
N THR A 219 -5.18 88.56 -14.50
CA THR A 219 -4.08 87.75 -13.98
C THR A 219 -4.54 86.99 -12.74
N ASN A 220 -4.27 85.70 -12.69
CA ASN A 220 -4.43 84.93 -11.46
C ASN A 220 -3.19 85.13 -10.58
N LEU A 221 -3.36 85.76 -9.41
CA LEU A 221 -2.28 85.97 -8.44
C LEU A 221 -2.01 84.74 -7.56
N ALA A 222 -2.87 83.71 -7.62
CA ALA A 222 -2.65 82.48 -6.88
C ALA A 222 -1.43 81.73 -7.45
N THR A 223 -0.44 81.46 -6.61
CA THR A 223 0.62 80.51 -6.93
C THR A 223 0.19 79.15 -6.41
N VAL A 224 0.08 78.17 -7.30
CA VAL A 224 -0.17 76.77 -6.94
C VAL A 224 0.98 75.95 -7.46
N THR A 225 1.86 75.53 -6.55
CA THR A 225 2.82 74.45 -6.81
C THR A 225 2.07 73.13 -6.78
N GLY A 226 2.31 72.24 -7.74
CA GLY A 226 1.52 71.02 -7.95
C GLY A 226 1.45 70.13 -6.72
N GLN A 227 0.42 70.32 -5.90
CA GLN A 227 0.11 69.49 -4.75
C GLN A 227 -0.79 68.36 -5.23
N THR A 228 -0.30 67.12 -5.09
CA THR A 228 -1.13 65.93 -5.24
C THR A 228 -1.76 65.59 -3.89
N GLY A 229 -3.09 65.56 -3.83
CA GLY A 229 -3.87 65.25 -2.63
C GLY A 229 -4.20 63.76 -2.46
N THR A 230 -4.86 63.41 -1.35
CA THR A 230 -5.25 62.03 -0.99
C THR A 230 -6.74 61.69 -1.24
N ALA A 231 -7.49 62.52 -1.99
CA ALA A 231 -8.93 62.30 -2.28
C ALA A 231 -9.12 61.53 -3.62
N LYS A 232 -10.27 61.57 -4.32
CA LYS A 232 -10.45 60.93 -5.65
C LYS A 232 -10.66 61.89 -6.84
N GLY A 233 -9.79 61.77 -7.86
CA GLY A 233 -10.10 61.90 -9.30
C GLY A 233 -10.37 63.27 -9.91
N GLU A 234 -10.47 64.35 -9.14
CA GLU A 234 -10.86 65.68 -9.65
C GLU A 234 -9.67 66.65 -9.81
N THR A 235 -9.76 67.57 -10.77
CA THR A 235 -8.84 68.73 -10.83
C THR A 235 -9.49 69.89 -10.10
N TYR A 236 -8.80 70.41 -9.08
CA TYR A 236 -9.26 71.59 -8.37
C TYR A 236 -8.56 72.84 -8.91
N GLU A 237 -9.33 73.83 -9.33
CA GLU A 237 -8.80 75.10 -9.82
C GLU A 237 -8.90 76.18 -8.74
N VAL A 238 -7.80 76.88 -8.47
CA VAL A 238 -7.76 78.05 -7.56
C VAL A 238 -7.54 79.33 -8.36
N ALA A 239 -8.32 80.36 -8.07
CA ALA A 239 -8.23 81.66 -8.72
C ALA A 239 -8.24 82.81 -7.71
N VAL A 240 -7.31 83.76 -7.88
CA VAL A 240 -7.30 85.06 -7.22
C VAL A 240 -7.15 86.12 -8.32
N SER A 241 -8.25 86.80 -8.63
CA SER A 241 -8.33 87.83 -9.67
C SER A 241 -7.53 89.09 -9.28
N GLU A 242 -6.51 89.44 -10.06
CA GLU A 242 -5.75 90.69 -9.87
C GLU A 242 -6.66 91.92 -10.02
N ASN A 243 -7.54 91.92 -11.02
CA ASN A 243 -8.49 93.01 -11.25
C ASN A 243 -9.46 93.20 -10.08
N ALA A 244 -9.99 92.13 -9.50
CA ALA A 244 -10.85 92.22 -8.31
C ALA A 244 -10.09 92.78 -7.11
N VAL A 245 -8.84 92.33 -6.88
CA VAL A 245 -8.00 92.86 -5.81
C VAL A 245 -7.73 94.36 -6.00
N LYS A 246 -7.38 94.79 -7.22
CA LYS A 246 -7.18 96.21 -7.55
C LYS A 246 -8.44 97.05 -7.33
N ALA A 247 -9.61 96.54 -7.73
CA ALA A 247 -10.89 97.23 -7.55
C ALA A 247 -11.24 97.43 -6.07
N VAL A 248 -11.04 96.41 -5.24
CA VAL A 248 -11.22 96.50 -3.78
C VAL A 248 -10.24 97.51 -3.17
N ALA A 249 -8.96 97.44 -3.54
CA ALA A 249 -7.94 98.37 -3.06
C ALA A 249 -8.26 99.84 -3.44
N GLN A 250 -8.74 100.06 -4.67
CA GLN A 250 -9.16 101.39 -5.13
C GLN A 250 -10.38 101.91 -4.36
N THR A 251 -11.35 101.05 -4.06
CA THR A 251 -12.53 101.41 -3.26
C THR A 251 -12.13 101.81 -1.84
N ALA A 252 -11.30 100.98 -1.19
CA ALA A 252 -10.80 101.27 0.15
C ALA A 252 -9.99 102.57 0.23
N ALA A 253 -9.18 102.86 -0.79
CA ALA A 253 -8.43 104.12 -0.87
C ALA A 253 -9.36 105.34 -1.01
N GLN A 254 -10.44 105.22 -1.78
CA GLN A 254 -11.43 106.29 -1.91
C GLN A 254 -12.20 106.53 -0.61
N ASP A 255 -12.63 105.47 0.08
CA ASP A 255 -13.33 105.58 1.36
C ASP A 255 -12.45 106.20 2.46
N ALA A 256 -11.14 105.88 2.49
CA ALA A 256 -10.21 106.44 3.48
C ALA A 256 -10.02 107.96 3.36
N VAL A 257 -10.24 108.54 2.16
CA VAL A 257 -10.13 109.99 1.90
C VAL A 257 -11.50 110.68 1.99
N LYS A 258 -12.59 109.92 2.14
CA LYS A 258 -13.94 110.45 2.32
C LYS A 258 -14.14 110.96 3.75
N VAL A 259 -13.81 112.23 3.98
CA VAL A 259 -14.18 112.92 5.21
C VAL A 259 -15.70 113.13 5.21
N THR A 260 -16.44 112.38 6.03
CA THR A 260 -17.84 112.72 6.35
C THR A 260 -17.83 113.99 7.20
N GLY A 261 -18.06 115.13 6.57
CA GLY A 261 -18.34 116.37 7.28
C GLY A 261 -19.66 116.25 8.02
N THR A 262 -19.62 116.55 9.33
CA THR A 262 -20.77 117.05 10.10
C THR A 262 -20.51 118.49 10.44
#